data_AF-A0A285CF78-F1
#
_entry.id   AF-A0A285CF78-F1
#
_cell.length_a   1.000
_cell.length_b   1.000
_cell.length_c   1.000
_cell.angle_alpha   90.00
_cell.angle_beta   90.00
_cell.angle_gamma   90.00
#
_symmetry.space_group_name_H-M   'P 1'
#
loop_
_entity.id
_entity.type
_entity.pdbx_description
1 polymer ?
#
loop_
_entity_poly.entity_id
_entity_poly.type
_entity_poly.pdbx_seq_one_letter_code
_entity_poly.pdbx_strand_id
1 'polypeptide(L)'
;MAAVGRPVVRSSVPRRTSYREYSVLKGFRSFLLRGNVVDLAVGIVIGAAFTAVVTGFVTAFLTPLIGVATGAVGDFSKQEFTVAGTSFPYGAFLNALISFLLVAAVIYFAVVLPVGRLQERFNPVKDQPVAKVDCPDCLSTVPAAAVRCAFCTTELAGRPGFPAQATASVG
;
A
#
# COMPACT_ATOMS: atom_id res chain seq x y z
N MET A 1 10.51 -50.20 43.48
CA MET A 1 11.17 -51.22 42.63
C MET A 1 10.11 -51.83 41.71
N ALA A 2 10.08 -51.42 40.43
CA ALA A 2 9.49 -52.15 39.29
C ALA A 2 9.64 -51.26 38.04
N ALA A 3 10.79 -51.35 37.40
CA ALA A 3 11.07 -50.68 36.14
C ALA A 3 10.40 -51.46 35.01
N VAL A 4 9.31 -50.92 34.44
CA VAL A 4 8.75 -51.44 33.18
C VAL A 4 9.36 -50.64 32.04
N GLY A 5 10.46 -51.18 31.50
CA GLY A 5 11.05 -50.73 30.25
C GLY A 5 10.05 -50.93 29.10
N ARG A 6 9.71 -49.85 28.41
CA ARG A 6 8.93 -49.92 27.16
C ARG A 6 9.90 -50.04 25.98
N PRO A 7 9.59 -50.89 24.99
CA PRO A 7 10.48 -51.14 23.86
C PRO A 7 10.60 -49.93 22.94
N VAL A 8 11.82 -49.70 22.44
CA VAL A 8 12.16 -48.73 21.39
C VAL A 8 11.47 -49.16 20.09
N VAL A 9 10.40 -48.46 19.71
CA VAL A 9 9.81 -48.59 18.37
C VAL A 9 10.71 -47.85 17.40
N ARG A 10 11.54 -48.62 16.71
CA ARG A 10 12.32 -48.21 15.54
C ARG A 10 11.37 -48.03 14.37
N SER A 11 10.70 -46.88 14.28
CA SER A 11 9.90 -46.54 13.11
C SER A 11 10.83 -46.09 11.97
N SER A 12 10.88 -46.95 10.96
CA SER A 12 11.49 -46.73 9.65
C SER A 12 10.96 -45.46 9.02
N VAL A 13 11.75 -44.38 9.05
CA VAL A 13 11.50 -43.17 8.26
C VAL A 13 11.69 -43.54 6.78
N PRO A 14 10.65 -43.48 5.92
CA PRO A 14 10.86 -43.62 4.50
C PRO A 14 11.69 -42.43 4.00
N ARG A 15 12.86 -42.71 3.40
CA ARG A 15 13.54 -41.77 2.51
C ARG A 15 12.66 -41.53 1.28
N ARG A 16 11.85 -40.49 1.31
CA ARG A 16 11.42 -39.82 0.09
C ARG A 16 11.88 -38.37 0.14
N THR A 17 13.11 -38.18 -0.30
CA THR A 17 13.58 -36.94 -0.94
C THR A 17 12.72 -36.70 -2.18
N SER A 18 11.47 -36.36 -1.96
CA SER A 18 10.59 -35.76 -2.95
C SER A 18 10.90 -34.27 -2.93
N TYR A 19 12.07 -33.90 -3.45
CA TYR A 19 12.23 -32.63 -4.13
C TYR A 19 11.30 -32.69 -5.34
N ARG A 20 9.99 -32.54 -5.09
CA ARG A 20 9.03 -32.29 -6.15
C ARG A 20 9.54 -31.02 -6.78
N GLU A 21 9.92 -31.14 -8.03
CA GLU A 21 10.27 -30.06 -8.93
C GLU A 21 9.10 -29.07 -8.97
N TYR A 22 9.03 -28.23 -7.95
CA TYR A 22 8.42 -26.93 -8.04
C TYR A 22 9.40 -26.17 -8.92
N SER A 23 9.24 -26.37 -10.24
CA SER A 23 9.87 -25.53 -11.24
C SER A 23 9.73 -24.08 -10.77
N VAL A 24 10.81 -23.31 -10.87
CA VAL A 24 10.89 -21.92 -10.37
C VAL A 24 9.63 -21.11 -10.75
N LEU A 25 9.05 -21.43 -11.92
CA LEU A 25 7.76 -20.98 -12.43
C LEU A 25 6.55 -21.22 -11.49
N LYS A 26 6.40 -22.41 -10.91
CA LYS A 26 5.34 -22.71 -9.94
C LYS A 26 5.56 -22.00 -8.60
N GLY A 27 6.82 -21.83 -8.17
CA GLY A 27 7.19 -21.06 -6.98
C GLY A 27 6.87 -19.57 -7.15
N PHE A 28 7.22 -19.02 -8.31
CA PHE A 28 6.94 -17.63 -8.68
C PHE A 28 5.43 -17.37 -8.81
N ARG A 29 4.68 -18.25 -9.48
CA ARG A 29 3.20 -18.15 -9.53
C ARG A 29 2.58 -18.16 -8.14
N SER A 30 3.06 -19.01 -7.22
CA SER A 30 2.56 -19.08 -5.83
C SER A 30 2.97 -17.85 -4.98
N PHE A 31 3.97 -17.09 -5.43
CA PHE A 31 4.34 -15.80 -4.82
C PHE A 31 3.47 -14.66 -5.35
N LEU A 32 3.21 -14.60 -6.65
CA LEU A 32 2.29 -13.61 -7.23
C LEU A 32 0.85 -13.80 -6.73
N LEU A 33 0.39 -15.04 -6.60
CA LEU A 33 -0.96 -15.35 -6.12
C LEU A 33 -1.20 -15.02 -4.63
N ARG A 34 -0.18 -14.59 -3.88
CA ARG A 34 -0.36 -14.09 -2.50
C ARG A 34 -1.11 -12.76 -2.42
N GLY A 35 -1.48 -12.14 -3.54
CA GLY A 35 -2.37 -10.98 -3.65
C GLY A 35 -1.71 -9.65 -3.26
N ASN A 36 -1.12 -9.59 -2.07
CA ASN A 36 -0.46 -8.40 -1.53
C ASN A 36 0.69 -7.87 -2.40
N VAL A 37 1.40 -8.74 -3.12
CA VAL A 37 2.53 -8.35 -3.98
C VAL A 37 2.04 -7.71 -5.28
N VAL A 38 0.96 -8.24 -5.85
CA VAL A 38 0.45 -7.77 -7.15
C VAL A 38 -0.20 -6.40 -7.00
N ASP A 39 -0.98 -6.20 -5.94
CA ASP A 39 -1.61 -4.91 -5.65
C ASP A 39 -0.58 -3.79 -5.45
N LEU A 40 0.46 -4.07 -4.65
CA LEU A 40 1.55 -3.12 -4.44
C LEU A 40 2.32 -2.85 -5.74
N ALA A 41 2.64 -3.89 -6.51
CA ALA A 41 3.35 -3.75 -7.78
C ALA A 41 2.57 -2.89 -8.79
N VAL A 42 1.26 -3.11 -8.91
CA VAL A 42 0.38 -2.32 -9.77
C VAL A 42 0.34 -0.86 -9.30
N GLY A 43 0.25 -0.62 -7.99
CA GLY A 43 0.30 0.73 -7.42
C GLY A 43 1.56 1.52 -7.78
N ILE A 44 2.74 0.89 -7.69
CA ILE A 44 4.02 1.53 -8.04
C ILE A 44 4.09 1.86 -9.53
N VAL A 45 3.70 0.91 -10.40
CA VAL A 45 3.78 1.09 -11.86
C VAL A 45 2.84 2.21 -12.32
N ILE A 46 1.60 2.24 -11.82
CA ILE A 46 0.64 3.30 -12.15
C ILE A 46 1.13 4.66 -11.61
N GLY A 47 1.65 4.70 -10.38
CA GLY A 47 2.20 5.93 -9.80
C GLY A 47 3.37 6.51 -10.60
N ALA A 48 4.28 5.66 -11.07
CA ALA A 48 5.40 6.07 -11.92
C ALA A 48 4.93 6.59 -13.29
N ALA A 49 4.00 5.87 -13.93
CA ALA A 49 3.45 6.27 -15.23
C ALA A 49 2.73 7.62 -15.16
N PHE A 50 1.90 7.83 -14.14
CA PHE A 50 1.18 9.09 -13.97
C PHE A 50 2.13 10.27 -13.73
N THR A 51 3.15 10.07 -12.89
CA THR A 51 4.18 11.10 -12.63
C THR A 51 4.91 11.48 -13.92
N ALA A 52 5.22 10.51 -14.79
CA ALA A 52 5.86 10.76 -16.07
C ALA A 52 4.96 11.58 -17.02
N VAL A 53 3.66 11.29 -17.08
CA VAL A 53 2.69 12.04 -17.91
C VAL A 53 2.59 13.50 -17.46
N VAL A 54 2.46 13.73 -16.15
CA VAL A 54 2.35 15.10 -15.64
C VAL A 54 3.66 15.86 -15.81
N THR A 55 4.80 15.22 -15.54
CA THR A 55 6.12 15.84 -15.77
C THR A 55 6.29 16.20 -17.24
N GLY A 56 5.94 15.31 -18.17
CA GLY A 56 5.99 15.56 -19.61
C GLY A 56 5.14 16.75 -20.03
N PHE A 57 3.92 16.88 -19.47
CA PHE A 57 3.06 18.03 -19.71
C PHE A 57 3.68 19.34 -19.22
N VAL A 58 4.24 19.36 -18.01
CA VAL A 58 4.88 20.56 -17.46
C VAL A 58 6.11 20.96 -18.27
N THR A 59 6.93 20.01 -18.67
CA THR A 59 8.10 20.30 -19.51
C THR A 59 7.73 20.79 -20.91
N ALA A 60 6.67 20.24 -21.51
CA ALA A 60 6.28 20.57 -22.88
C ALA A 60 5.53 21.90 -22.99
N PHE A 61 4.69 22.25 -22.00
CA PHE A 61 3.84 23.43 -22.07
C PHE A 61 4.29 24.55 -21.15
N LEU A 62 4.67 24.26 -19.91
CA LEU A 62 4.94 25.32 -18.92
C LEU A 62 6.37 25.82 -18.95
N THR A 63 7.35 24.94 -19.14
CA THR A 63 8.75 25.39 -19.27
C THR A 63 8.92 26.43 -20.38
N PRO A 64 8.36 26.25 -21.61
CA PRO A 64 8.41 27.29 -22.63
C PRO A 64 7.51 28.50 -22.34
N LEU A 65 6.36 28.33 -21.70
CA LEU A 65 5.47 29.45 -21.36
C LEU A 65 6.09 30.38 -20.31
N ILE A 66 6.69 29.79 -19.28
CA ILE A 66 7.49 30.50 -18.27
C ILE A 66 8.65 31.19 -19.01
N GLY A 67 9.35 30.44 -19.88
CA GLY A 67 10.32 30.91 -20.90
C GLY A 67 10.00 32.27 -21.50
N VAL A 68 8.85 32.34 -22.16
CA VAL A 68 8.39 33.53 -22.86
C VAL A 68 7.98 34.65 -21.89
N ALA A 69 7.33 34.32 -20.77
CA ALA A 69 6.78 35.32 -19.82
C ALA A 69 7.84 36.17 -19.11
N THR A 70 9.10 35.76 -19.14
CA THR A 70 10.21 36.41 -18.43
C THR A 70 11.25 37.03 -19.37
N GLY A 71 11.01 36.97 -20.68
CA GLY A 71 11.91 37.56 -21.69
C GLY A 71 13.19 36.75 -21.95
N ALA A 72 13.36 35.57 -21.34
CA ALA A 72 14.42 34.63 -21.67
C ALA A 72 13.97 33.77 -22.84
N VAL A 73 14.26 34.22 -24.06
CA VAL A 73 13.96 33.49 -25.30
C VAL A 73 14.62 32.10 -25.23
N GLY A 74 13.84 31.07 -24.90
CA GLY A 74 14.22 29.67 -25.07
C GLY A 74 14.34 28.82 -23.81
N ASP A 75 14.99 29.26 -22.72
CA ASP A 75 15.32 28.36 -21.59
C ASP A 75 15.62 29.09 -20.27
N PHE A 76 14.72 28.97 -19.28
CA PHE A 76 15.04 29.35 -17.89
C PHE A 76 16.06 28.42 -17.23
N SER A 77 16.18 27.20 -17.72
CA SER A 77 17.17 26.24 -17.25
C SER A 77 18.61 26.70 -17.50
N LYS A 78 18.82 27.74 -18.33
CA LYS A 78 20.13 28.31 -18.67
C LYS A 78 20.40 29.68 -18.01
N GLN A 79 19.49 30.22 -17.21
CA GLN A 79 19.76 31.43 -16.44
C GLN A 79 20.56 31.06 -15.19
N GLU A 80 21.87 31.21 -15.31
CA GLU A 80 22.85 30.95 -14.26
C GLU A 80 23.29 32.28 -13.66
N PHE A 81 23.11 32.45 -12.34
CA PHE A 81 23.71 33.59 -11.65
C PHE A 81 25.17 33.23 -11.37
N THR A 82 26.11 33.79 -12.12
CA THR A 82 27.54 33.55 -11.93
C THR A 82 28.05 34.46 -10.83
N VAL A 83 28.29 33.91 -9.65
CA VAL A 83 29.04 34.58 -8.57
C VAL A 83 30.32 33.78 -8.36
N ALA A 84 31.47 34.42 -8.54
CA ALA A 84 32.80 33.82 -8.36
C ALA A 84 33.04 32.52 -9.15
N GLY A 85 32.64 32.47 -10.44
CA GLY A 85 32.95 31.35 -11.34
C GLY A 85 32.13 30.08 -11.13
N THR A 86 31.12 30.10 -10.27
CA THR A 86 30.17 29.00 -10.08
C THR A 86 28.80 29.41 -10.61
N SER A 87 28.30 28.67 -11.58
CA SER A 87 26.97 28.86 -12.16
C SER A 87 25.89 28.28 -11.25
N PHE A 88 25.01 29.12 -10.70
CA PHE A 88 23.83 28.68 -9.96
C PHE A 88 22.57 28.77 -10.84
N PRO A 89 22.07 27.63 -11.37
CA PRO A 89 20.88 27.60 -12.23
C PRO A 89 19.60 27.68 -11.37
N TYR A 90 19.28 28.88 -10.88
CA TYR A 90 18.07 29.10 -10.08
C TYR A 90 16.77 28.83 -10.86
N GLY A 91 16.80 29.01 -12.19
CA GLY A 91 15.65 28.77 -13.06
C GLY A 91 15.26 27.30 -13.17
N ALA A 92 16.22 26.37 -13.11
CA ALA A 92 15.93 24.93 -13.09
C ALA A 92 15.25 24.50 -11.78
N PHE A 93 15.66 25.09 -10.65
CA PHE A 93 15.06 24.84 -9.35
C PHE A 93 13.62 25.37 -9.27
N LEU A 94 13.38 26.61 -9.72
CA LEU A 94 12.04 27.19 -9.77
C LEU A 94 11.11 26.41 -10.68
N ASN A 95 11.60 25.96 -11.84
CA ASN A 95 10.82 25.11 -12.73
C ASN A 95 10.47 23.77 -12.08
N ALA A 96 11.43 23.10 -11.44
CA ALA A 96 11.17 21.86 -10.71
C ALA A 96 10.16 22.05 -9.55
N LEU A 97 10.24 23.17 -8.84
CA LEU A 97 9.31 23.50 -7.75
C LEU A 97 7.89 23.74 -8.27
N ILE A 98 7.74 24.51 -9.35
CA ILE A 98 6.43 24.76 -10.00
C ILE A 98 5.85 23.46 -10.55
N SER A 99 6.70 22.64 -11.17
CA SER A 99 6.32 21.31 -11.67
C SER A 99 5.80 20.42 -10.55
N PHE A 100 6.52 20.37 -9.42
CA PHE A 100 6.11 19.59 -8.26
C PHE A 100 4.78 20.04 -7.68
N LEU A 101 4.59 21.36 -7.50
CA LEU A 101 3.33 21.93 -6.99
C LEU A 101 2.15 21.62 -7.91
N LEU A 102 2.33 21.67 -9.22
CA LEU A 102 1.27 21.35 -10.16
C LEU A 102 0.95 19.87 -10.22
N VAL A 103 1.97 18.99 -10.18
CA VAL A 103 1.75 17.54 -10.07
C VAL A 103 0.93 17.22 -8.82
N ALA A 104 1.33 17.80 -7.67
CA ALA A 104 0.60 17.64 -6.42
C ALA A 104 -0.85 18.16 -6.52
N ALA A 105 -1.06 19.32 -7.14
CA ALA A 105 -2.39 19.90 -7.32
C ALA A 105 -3.28 19.02 -8.21
N VAL A 106 -2.75 18.51 -9.33
CA VAL A 106 -3.49 17.63 -10.25
C VAL A 106 -3.83 16.30 -9.57
N ILE A 107 -2.87 15.67 -8.87
CA ILE A 107 -3.13 14.41 -8.13
C ILE A 107 -4.20 14.64 -7.06
N TYR A 108 -4.10 15.73 -6.30
CA TYR A 108 -5.07 16.04 -5.26
C TYR A 108 -6.47 16.27 -5.84
N PHE A 109 -6.58 17.06 -6.92
CA PHE A 109 -7.87 17.40 -7.49
C PHE A 109 -8.50 16.26 -8.31
N ALA A 110 -7.69 15.52 -9.08
CA ALA A 110 -8.17 14.48 -9.99
C ALA A 110 -8.30 13.09 -9.32
N VAL A 111 -7.55 12.81 -8.25
CA VAL A 111 -7.56 11.50 -7.59
C VAL A 111 -8.08 11.62 -6.16
N VAL A 112 -7.45 12.42 -5.30
CA VAL A 112 -7.78 12.45 -3.86
C VAL A 112 -9.19 12.97 -3.60
N LEU A 113 -9.59 14.08 -4.24
CA LEU A 113 -10.91 14.66 -4.10
C LEU A 113 -12.06 13.74 -4.57
N PRO A 114 -12.03 13.14 -5.78
CA PRO A 114 -13.08 12.23 -6.20
C PRO A 114 -13.06 10.93 -5.42
N VAL A 115 -11.89 10.37 -5.08
CA VAL A 115 -11.81 9.15 -4.27
C VAL A 115 -12.38 9.39 -2.87
N GLY A 116 -12.03 10.50 -2.21
CA GLY A 116 -12.62 10.87 -0.92
C GLY A 116 -14.14 11.03 -1.00
N ARG A 117 -14.64 11.76 -2.00
CA ARG A 117 -16.09 11.90 -2.23
C ARG A 117 -16.78 10.58 -2.57
N LEU A 118 -16.08 9.67 -3.25
CA LEU A 118 -16.61 8.35 -3.61
C LEU A 118 -16.63 7.44 -2.39
N GLN A 119 -15.59 7.41 -1.57
CA GLN A 119 -15.53 6.62 -0.34
C GLN A 119 -16.65 6.99 0.64
N GLU A 120 -16.93 8.30 0.79
CA GLU A 120 -18.06 8.79 1.59
C GLU A 120 -19.42 8.29 1.07
N ARG A 121 -19.57 8.14 -0.26
CA ARG A 121 -20.83 7.69 -0.89
C ARG A 121 -20.96 6.18 -1.01
N PHE A 122 -19.86 5.46 -1.16
CA PHE A 122 -19.89 4.04 -1.48
C PHE A 122 -19.75 3.15 -0.25
N ASN A 123 -19.05 3.54 0.84
CA ASN A 123 -19.02 2.80 2.11
C ASN A 123 -18.27 3.58 3.23
N PRO A 124 -18.94 4.14 4.25
CA PRO A 124 -18.26 4.87 5.33
C PRO A 124 -17.41 4.02 6.32
N VAL A 125 -17.22 2.69 6.12
CA VAL A 125 -16.73 1.81 7.22
C VAL A 125 -15.63 0.77 6.87
N LYS A 126 -15.12 0.61 5.64
CA LYS A 126 -14.27 -0.59 5.33
C LYS A 126 -12.77 -0.40 5.07
N ASP A 127 -12.26 0.82 4.95
CA ASP A 127 -10.84 1.01 4.55
C ASP A 127 -9.88 1.27 5.71
N GLN A 128 -10.34 1.26 6.97
CA GLN A 128 -9.39 1.06 8.07
C GLN A 128 -9.05 -0.43 8.14
N PRO A 129 -7.76 -0.80 8.30
CA PRO A 129 -7.40 -2.16 8.67
C PRO A 129 -8.01 -2.44 10.04
N VAL A 130 -9.26 -2.92 10.05
CA VAL A 130 -9.92 -3.42 11.25
C VAL A 130 -8.98 -4.49 11.77
N ALA A 131 -8.34 -4.21 12.91
CA ALA A 131 -7.41 -5.13 13.53
C ALA A 131 -8.11 -6.48 13.63
N LYS A 132 -7.54 -7.50 12.97
CA LYS A 132 -8.11 -8.83 12.92
C LYS A 132 -7.62 -9.58 14.15
N VAL A 133 -8.55 -10.07 14.96
CA VAL A 133 -8.27 -10.82 16.19
C VAL A 133 -8.93 -12.19 16.04
N ASP A 134 -8.26 -13.23 16.49
CA ASP A 134 -8.81 -14.58 16.42
C ASP A 134 -9.83 -14.80 17.54
N CYS A 135 -10.97 -15.39 17.18
CA CYS A 135 -11.98 -15.77 18.17
C CYS A 135 -11.43 -16.87 19.09
N PRO A 136 -11.54 -16.75 20.43
CA PRO A 136 -11.02 -17.74 21.36
C PRO A 136 -11.73 -19.10 21.32
N ASP A 137 -12.98 -19.18 20.85
CA ASP A 137 -13.75 -20.43 20.81
C ASP A 137 -13.54 -21.22 19.52
N CYS A 138 -13.61 -20.55 18.36
CA CYS A 138 -13.61 -21.21 17.05
C CYS A 138 -12.35 -20.93 16.22
N LEU A 139 -11.42 -20.12 16.73
CA LEU A 139 -10.14 -19.77 16.09
C LEU A 139 -10.28 -19.16 14.68
N SER A 140 -11.47 -18.70 14.34
CA SER A 140 -11.72 -18.00 13.09
C SER A 140 -11.34 -16.53 13.24
N THR A 141 -10.75 -15.95 12.21
CA THR A 141 -10.38 -14.53 12.18
C THR A 141 -11.62 -13.64 12.10
N VAL A 142 -11.80 -12.79 13.10
CA VAL A 142 -12.91 -11.81 13.21
C VAL A 142 -12.36 -10.39 13.41
N PRO A 143 -13.11 -9.34 13.02
CA PRO A 143 -12.67 -7.97 13.25
C PRO A 143 -12.73 -7.66 14.75
N ALA A 144 -11.74 -6.91 15.28
CA ALA A 144 -11.65 -6.56 16.70
C ALA A 144 -12.91 -5.83 17.22
N ALA A 145 -13.62 -5.12 16.35
CA ALA A 145 -14.87 -4.42 16.69
C ALA A 145 -16.11 -5.34 16.73
N ALA A 146 -15.98 -6.66 16.49
CA ALA A 146 -17.11 -7.58 16.48
C ALA A 146 -17.68 -7.78 17.89
N VAL A 147 -19.00 -7.57 18.03
CA VAL A 147 -19.76 -7.89 19.26
C VAL A 147 -20.16 -9.38 19.29
N ARG A 148 -20.34 -9.98 18.11
CA ARG A 148 -20.73 -11.39 17.90
C ARG A 148 -19.84 -12.02 16.82
N CYS A 149 -19.41 -13.26 17.03
CA CYS A 149 -18.64 -13.99 16.03
C CYS A 149 -19.52 -14.45 14.86
N ALA A 150 -19.08 -14.21 13.61
CA ALA A 150 -19.81 -14.63 12.41
C ALA A 150 -19.75 -16.15 12.15
N PHE A 151 -18.75 -16.85 12.67
CA PHE A 151 -18.53 -18.28 12.41
C PHE A 151 -19.20 -19.18 13.44
N CYS A 152 -19.08 -18.85 14.73
CA CYS A 152 -19.62 -19.65 15.82
C CYS A 152 -20.74 -18.97 16.61
N THR A 153 -21.18 -17.76 16.22
CA THR A 153 -22.28 -17.00 16.85
C THR A 153 -22.11 -16.61 18.33
N THR A 154 -20.93 -16.87 18.91
CA THR A 154 -20.63 -16.57 20.32
C THR A 154 -20.47 -15.06 20.56
N GLU A 155 -20.81 -14.58 21.76
CA GLU A 155 -20.55 -13.20 22.21
C GLU A 155 -19.05 -12.96 22.38
N LEU A 156 -18.55 -11.91 21.74
CA LEU A 156 -17.16 -11.47 21.87
C LEU A 156 -17.02 -10.27 22.81
N ALA A 157 -18.14 -9.63 23.15
CA ALA A 157 -18.15 -8.41 23.94
C ALA A 157 -17.59 -8.63 25.35
N GLY A 158 -16.58 -7.83 25.73
CA GLY A 158 -15.90 -7.93 27.03
C GLY A 158 -14.77 -8.97 27.10
N ARG A 159 -14.44 -9.66 26.00
CA ARG A 159 -13.29 -10.58 25.95
C ARG A 159 -11.98 -9.84 25.68
N PRO A 160 -10.82 -10.41 26.05
CA PRO A 160 -9.51 -9.80 25.76
C PRO A 160 -9.36 -9.54 24.25
N GLY A 161 -9.15 -8.28 23.87
CA GLY A 161 -9.00 -7.87 22.46
C GLY A 161 -10.30 -7.48 21.74
N PHE A 162 -11.45 -7.47 22.41
CA PHE A 162 -12.75 -7.07 21.86
C PHE A 162 -13.36 -5.91 22.68
N PRO A 163 -14.24 -5.08 22.10
CA PRO A 163 -14.83 -3.95 22.82
C PRO A 163 -15.58 -4.43 24.06
N ALA A 164 -15.40 -3.70 25.16
CA ALA A 164 -16.27 -3.84 26.33
C ALA A 164 -17.71 -3.52 25.88
N GLN A 165 -18.65 -4.38 26.26
CA GLN A 165 -20.05 -4.36 25.85
C GLN A 165 -20.60 -2.92 25.71
N ALA A 166 -20.90 -2.50 24.48
CA ALA A 166 -21.85 -1.41 24.29
C ALA A 166 -23.21 -1.96 24.74
N THR A 167 -23.58 -1.62 25.96
CA THR A 167 -24.83 -1.99 26.59
C THR A 167 -26.00 -1.71 25.64
N ALA A 168 -26.81 -2.74 25.43
CA ALA A 168 -28.19 -2.71 24.95
C ALA A 168 -28.86 -1.32 24.83
N SER A 169 -29.26 -0.96 23.61
CA SER A 169 -30.50 -0.19 23.40
C SER A 169 -31.12 -0.59 22.07
N VAL A 170 -31.75 -1.77 22.10
CA VAL A 170 -32.92 -2.03 21.25
C VAL A 170 -34.02 -1.12 21.80
N GLY A 171 -34.45 -0.16 21.01
CA GLY A 171 -35.68 0.60 21.18
C GLY A 171 -36.48 0.50 19.91
#